data_AF-A0A166DHE9-F1
#
_entry.id   AF-A0A166DHE9-F1
#
_cell.length_a   1.000
_cell.length_b   1.000
_cell.length_c   1.000
_cell.angle_alpha   90.00
_cell.angle_beta   90.00
_cell.angle_gamma   90.00
#
_symmetry.space_group_name_H-M   'P 1'
#
loop_
_entity.id
_entity.type
_entity.pdbx_description
1 polymer ?
#
loop_
_entity_poly.entity_id
_entity_poly.type
_entity_poly.pdbx_seq_one_letter_code
_entity_poly.pdbx_strand_id
1 'polypeptide(L)'
;MASAAGKAAKRLIVRFDKKMVLDPALAAHPPLYESARPWWIKYSWLFAGASLFSSFTMAEASWTQWKRAADPNDPEDAKTGEEWLPQPTWMRLGLGGFQLCAGLGLTALIIALQSRVVRRVRVIPPGVAPTLGNGAEKRLLLQSALDYSRASIIPFSAARLYPGRDDTELVINADGFRGNLWLGTKNAVVDGQAGKAPGEVRGALMAEWGIKKGDTVQIPQNPSAKTKLAKSAV
;
A
#
# COMPACT_ATOMS: atom_id res chain seq x y z
N MET A 1 -29.47 -6.40 10.91
CA MET A 1 -29.89 -5.22 10.10
C MET A 1 -28.76 -4.20 10.09
N ALA A 2 -28.01 -4.09 8.99
CA ALA A 2 -26.94 -3.10 8.87
C ALA A 2 -27.56 -1.72 8.66
N SER A 3 -27.36 -0.80 9.61
CA SER A 3 -27.85 0.58 9.58
C SER A 3 -27.60 1.24 8.22
N ALA A 4 -28.62 1.87 7.66
CA ALA A 4 -28.54 2.63 6.41
C ALA A 4 -27.48 3.75 6.46
N ALA A 5 -27.10 4.21 7.66
CA ALA A 5 -25.99 5.15 7.87
C ALA A 5 -24.64 4.58 7.41
N GLY A 6 -24.42 3.26 7.53
CA GLY A 6 -23.19 2.60 7.07
C GLY A 6 -23.08 2.44 5.55
N LYS A 7 -24.18 2.59 4.80
CA LYS A 7 -24.17 2.58 3.32
C LYS A 7 -23.93 3.96 2.73
N ALA A 8 -24.32 5.05 3.43
CA ALA A 8 -24.11 6.42 2.98
C ALA A 8 -22.66 6.91 3.15
N ALA A 9 -21.97 6.51 4.23
CA ALA A 9 -20.54 6.85 4.45
C ALA A 9 -19.57 6.22 3.44
N LYS A 10 -20.03 5.24 2.62
CA LYS A 10 -19.21 4.57 1.60
C LYS A 10 -18.97 5.38 0.33
N ARG A 11 -19.58 6.56 0.19
CA ARG A 11 -19.49 7.35 -1.05
C ARG A 11 -19.10 8.79 -0.74
N LEU A 12 -17.82 9.04 -0.51
CA LEU A 12 -17.11 10.16 -1.15
C LEU A 12 -15.60 10.08 -0.92
N ILE A 13 -14.94 8.98 -1.32
CA ILE A 13 -13.51 9.11 -1.67
C ILE A 13 -13.49 9.82 -3.02
N VAL A 14 -13.54 11.15 -3.00
CA VAL A 14 -13.31 11.92 -4.21
C VAL A 14 -11.82 11.84 -4.50
N ARG A 15 -11.47 11.05 -5.52
CA ARG A 15 -10.11 11.01 -6.05
C ARG A 15 -9.98 12.16 -7.03
N PHE A 16 -9.24 13.19 -6.65
CA PHE A 16 -8.98 14.33 -7.51
C PHE A 16 -7.77 14.06 -8.42
N ASP A 17 -7.84 14.52 -9.66
CA ASP A 17 -6.77 14.41 -10.66
C ASP A 17 -5.98 15.73 -10.80
N LYS A 18 -4.75 15.60 -11.29
CA LYS A 18 -3.62 16.51 -11.60
C LYS A 18 -3.72 18.04 -11.57
N LYS A 19 -4.89 18.67 -11.50
CA LYS A 19 -5.06 20.12 -11.64
C LYS A 19 -5.72 20.80 -10.44
N MET A 20 -5.65 20.20 -9.25
CA MET A 20 -5.72 21.06 -8.07
C MET A 20 -4.41 21.82 -7.95
N VAL A 21 -4.39 23.01 -8.58
CA VAL A 21 -3.93 24.19 -7.84
C VAL A 21 -4.63 24.04 -6.49
N LEU A 22 -3.88 23.63 -5.46
CA LEU A 22 -4.41 23.62 -4.10
C LEU A 22 -5.13 24.95 -3.95
N ASP A 23 -6.42 24.89 -3.62
CA ASP A 23 -7.24 26.08 -3.39
C ASP A 23 -6.33 27.10 -2.67
N PRO A 24 -6.13 28.33 -3.16
CA PRO A 24 -5.10 29.23 -2.61
C PRO A 24 -5.18 29.36 -1.08
N ALA A 25 -6.38 29.19 -0.50
CA ALA A 25 -6.60 29.04 0.94
C ALA A 25 -5.83 27.87 1.59
N LEU A 26 -5.75 26.71 0.93
CA LEU A 26 -4.93 25.56 1.34
C LEU A 26 -3.44 25.75 1.08
N ALA A 27 -3.05 26.58 0.12
CA ALA A 27 -1.65 26.92 -0.10
C ALA A 27 -1.09 27.82 1.01
N ALA A 28 -1.95 28.63 1.64
CA ALA A 28 -1.57 29.51 2.75
C ALA A 28 -1.20 28.77 4.04
N HIS A 29 -1.66 27.52 4.22
CA HIS A 29 -1.35 26.72 5.39
C HIS A 29 -0.37 25.58 5.05
N PRO A 30 0.73 25.44 5.83
CA PRO A 30 1.63 24.31 5.66
C PRO A 30 0.88 23.00 5.94
N PRO A 31 1.30 21.89 5.32
CA PRO A 31 0.74 20.59 5.65
C PRO A 31 1.01 20.26 7.12
N LEU A 32 0.01 19.70 7.79
CA LEU A 32 0.15 19.17 9.16
C LEU A 32 1.31 18.18 9.24
N TYR A 33 1.42 17.31 8.24
CA TYR A 33 2.52 16.37 8.15
C TYR A 33 2.99 16.23 6.71
N GLU A 34 4.30 16.24 6.55
CA GLU A 34 4.99 15.88 5.33
C GLU A 34 6.22 15.02 5.65
N SER A 35 6.36 13.90 4.97
CA SER A 35 7.54 13.04 5.10
C SER A 35 8.32 12.95 3.79
N ALA A 36 9.63 12.83 3.93
CA ALA A 36 10.51 12.49 2.82
C ALA A 36 10.13 11.09 2.31
N ARG A 37 10.25 10.88 0.99
CA ARG A 37 10.00 9.55 0.42
C ARG A 37 11.02 8.57 0.99
N PRO A 38 10.59 7.44 1.58
CA PRO A 38 11.49 6.35 1.90
C PRO A 38 12.33 6.00 0.67
N TRP A 39 13.62 5.76 0.88
CA TRP A 39 14.58 5.56 -0.21
C TRP A 39 14.13 4.40 -1.13
N TRP A 40 13.58 3.32 -0.57
CA TRP A 40 13.13 2.16 -1.33
C TRP A 40 11.98 2.48 -2.30
N ILE A 41 11.14 3.47 -2.00
CA ILE A 41 10.05 3.88 -2.91
C ILE A 41 10.64 4.48 -4.19
N LYS A 42 11.79 5.16 -4.11
CA LYS A 42 12.47 5.71 -5.30
C LYS A 42 12.87 4.60 -6.28
N TYR A 43 13.26 3.44 -5.75
CA TYR A 43 13.70 2.29 -6.54
C TYR A 43 12.62 1.24 -6.74
N SER A 44 11.40 1.49 -6.28
CA SER A 44 10.32 0.50 -6.33
C SER A 44 9.94 0.08 -7.76
N TRP A 45 9.98 1.01 -8.72
CA TRP A 45 9.79 0.70 -10.14
C TRP A 45 10.94 -0.12 -10.72
N LEU A 46 12.17 0.13 -10.25
CA LEU A 46 13.32 -0.69 -10.60
C LEU A 46 13.17 -2.10 -10.04
N PHE A 47 12.74 -2.26 -8.78
CA PHE A 47 12.49 -3.57 -8.18
C PHE A 47 11.33 -4.31 -8.87
N ALA A 48 10.25 -3.61 -9.22
CA ALA A 48 9.15 -4.18 -9.99
C ALA A 48 9.62 -4.64 -11.38
N GLY A 49 10.38 -3.79 -12.10
CA GLY A 49 10.96 -4.13 -13.40
C GLY A 49 11.92 -5.32 -13.31
N ALA A 50 12.81 -5.32 -12.32
CA ALA A 50 13.75 -6.42 -12.07
C ALA A 50 13.04 -7.73 -11.73
N SER A 51 11.95 -7.67 -10.93
CA SER A 51 11.12 -8.84 -10.63
C SER A 51 10.49 -9.42 -11.89
N LEU A 52 9.93 -8.59 -12.76
CA LEU A 52 9.34 -9.06 -14.02
C LEU A 52 10.41 -9.64 -14.93
N PHE A 53 11.50 -8.91 -15.14
CA PHE A 53 12.61 -9.35 -15.97
C PHE A 53 13.17 -10.71 -15.51
N SER A 54 13.48 -10.84 -14.22
CA SER A 54 13.97 -12.10 -13.64
C SER A 54 12.97 -13.25 -13.83
N SER A 55 11.67 -13.02 -13.60
CA SER A 55 10.64 -14.03 -13.81
C SER A 55 10.49 -14.44 -15.27
N PHE A 56 10.60 -13.51 -16.22
CA PHE A 56 10.61 -13.82 -17.65
C PHE A 56 11.85 -14.66 -18.04
N THR A 57 13.05 -14.27 -17.60
CA THR A 57 14.28 -15.04 -17.87
C THR A 57 14.21 -16.44 -17.26
N MET A 58 13.68 -16.59 -16.05
CA MET A 58 13.50 -17.90 -15.43
C MET A 58 12.49 -18.76 -16.19
N ALA A 59 11.39 -18.16 -16.68
CA ALA A 59 10.39 -18.88 -17.46
C ALA A 59 10.96 -19.36 -18.81
N GLU A 60 11.75 -18.51 -19.47
CA GLU A 60 12.45 -18.86 -20.71
C GLU A 60 13.50 -19.96 -20.47
N ALA A 61 14.28 -19.86 -19.40
CA ALA A 61 15.24 -20.90 -19.02
C ALA A 61 14.52 -22.22 -18.68
N SER A 62 13.38 -22.17 -18.01
CA SER A 62 12.57 -23.36 -17.71
C SER A 62 11.98 -23.98 -18.98
N TRP A 63 11.75 -23.19 -20.02
CA TRP A 63 11.25 -23.69 -21.29
C TRP A 63 12.34 -24.36 -22.15
N THR A 64 13.54 -23.77 -22.16
CA THR A 64 14.63 -24.13 -23.09
C THR A 64 15.72 -25.00 -22.47
N GLN A 65 16.05 -24.78 -21.20
CA GLN A 65 17.18 -25.42 -20.51
C GLN A 65 16.73 -26.53 -19.54
N TRP A 66 15.46 -26.60 -19.17
CA TRP A 66 14.98 -27.65 -18.27
C TRP A 66 14.80 -28.97 -19.01
N LYS A 67 15.84 -29.79 -18.95
CA LYS A 67 15.97 -31.08 -19.62
C LYS A 67 16.00 -32.22 -18.61
N ARG A 68 15.68 -33.42 -19.07
CA ARG A 68 15.87 -34.70 -18.36
C ARG A 68 16.84 -35.57 -19.16
N ALA A 69 17.51 -36.50 -18.48
CA ALA A 69 18.22 -37.55 -19.16
C ALA A 69 17.21 -38.44 -19.93
N ALA A 70 17.59 -38.87 -21.14
CA ALA A 70 16.82 -39.85 -21.90
C ALA A 70 16.82 -41.20 -21.16
N ASP A 71 15.66 -41.85 -21.09
CA ASP A 71 15.58 -43.21 -20.55
C ASP A 71 15.83 -44.21 -21.68
N PRO A 72 16.90 -45.03 -21.65
CA PRO A 72 17.17 -45.99 -22.71
C PRO A 72 16.08 -47.07 -22.83
N ASN A 73 15.21 -47.23 -21.83
CA ASN A 73 14.12 -48.19 -21.85
C ASN A 73 12.83 -47.63 -22.47
N ASP A 74 12.73 -46.31 -22.68
CA ASP A 74 11.57 -45.69 -23.32
C ASP A 74 11.76 -45.67 -24.85
N PRO A 75 10.90 -46.35 -25.63
CA PRO A 75 11.03 -46.40 -27.08
C PRO A 75 10.85 -45.06 -27.78
N GLU A 76 10.14 -44.09 -27.18
CA GLU A 76 10.00 -42.74 -27.75
C GLU A 76 11.30 -41.93 -27.56
N ASP A 77 11.98 -42.11 -26.42
CA ASP A 77 13.26 -41.46 -26.14
C ASP A 77 14.36 -42.03 -27.04
N ALA A 78 14.40 -43.35 -27.21
CA ALA A 78 15.39 -44.05 -28.02
C ALA A 78 15.37 -43.64 -29.51
N LYS A 79 14.20 -43.26 -30.04
CA LYS A 79 14.06 -42.78 -31.43
C LYS A 79 14.77 -41.46 -31.68
N THR A 80 14.87 -40.61 -30.67
CA THR A 80 15.41 -39.25 -30.81
C THR A 80 16.93 -39.26 -30.86
N GLY A 81 17.59 -40.20 -30.18
CA GLY A 81 19.05 -40.35 -30.14
C GLY A 81 19.79 -39.24 -29.37
N GLU A 82 19.06 -38.36 -28.68
CA GLU A 82 19.64 -37.29 -27.85
C GLU A 82 19.79 -37.75 -26.40
N GLU A 83 20.94 -37.43 -25.76
CA GLU A 83 21.19 -37.74 -24.34
C GLU A 83 20.29 -36.91 -23.39
N TRP A 84 19.97 -35.67 -23.79
CA TRP A 84 19.25 -34.69 -22.98
C TRP A 84 17.97 -34.23 -23.66
N LEU A 85 16.86 -34.86 -23.31
CA LEU A 85 15.56 -34.53 -23.85
C LEU A 85 14.89 -33.42 -23.04
N PRO A 86 14.14 -32.52 -23.69
CA PRO A 86 13.39 -31.51 -22.97
C PRO A 86 12.31 -32.17 -22.08
N GLN A 87 12.04 -31.58 -20.91
CA GLN A 87 10.95 -32.05 -20.05
C GLN A 87 9.60 -32.03 -20.77
N PRO A 88 8.59 -32.82 -20.35
CA PRO A 88 7.25 -32.76 -20.91
C PRO A 88 6.71 -31.32 -20.95
N THR A 89 6.06 -30.95 -22.05
CA THR A 89 5.61 -29.57 -22.30
C THR A 89 4.72 -29.03 -21.17
N TRP A 90 3.88 -29.89 -20.58
CA TRP A 90 3.00 -29.48 -19.47
C TRP A 90 3.78 -29.15 -18.19
N MET A 91 4.89 -29.84 -17.90
CA MET A 91 5.73 -29.53 -16.73
C MET A 91 6.42 -28.19 -16.93
N ARG A 92 7.00 -27.97 -18.11
CA ARG A 92 7.64 -26.69 -18.48
C ARG A 92 6.65 -25.53 -18.45
N LEU A 93 5.45 -25.73 -19.00
CA LEU A 93 4.37 -24.75 -18.96
C LEU A 93 3.93 -24.46 -17.52
N GLY A 94 3.80 -25.49 -16.68
CA GLY A 94 3.46 -25.34 -15.27
C GLY A 94 4.50 -24.53 -14.49
N LEU A 95 5.78 -24.88 -14.62
CA LEU A 95 6.87 -24.20 -13.92
C LEU A 95 7.07 -22.76 -14.43
N GLY A 96 7.10 -22.56 -15.75
CA GLY A 96 7.22 -21.24 -16.36
C GLY A 96 6.03 -20.34 -16.02
N GLY A 97 4.81 -20.89 -16.07
CA GLY A 97 3.59 -20.19 -15.64
C GLY A 97 3.64 -19.77 -14.18
N PHE A 98 4.08 -20.66 -13.28
CA PHE A 98 4.26 -20.35 -11.86
C PHE A 98 5.26 -19.20 -11.65
N GLN A 99 6.41 -19.21 -12.33
CA GLN A 99 7.42 -18.15 -12.22
C GLN A 99 6.90 -16.79 -12.68
N LEU A 100 6.15 -16.74 -13.79
CA LEU A 100 5.51 -15.52 -14.27
C LEU A 100 4.45 -15.01 -13.29
N CYS A 101 3.59 -15.90 -12.78
CA CYS A 101 2.59 -15.53 -11.78
C CYS A 101 3.24 -15.02 -10.49
N ALA A 102 4.33 -15.63 -10.04
CA ALA A 102 5.08 -15.19 -8.86
C ALA A 102 5.68 -13.79 -9.08
N GLY A 103 6.29 -13.55 -10.24
CA GLY A 103 6.84 -12.22 -10.60
C GLY A 103 5.78 -11.14 -10.68
N LEU A 104 4.67 -11.41 -11.35
CA LEU A 104 3.53 -10.48 -11.42
C LEU A 104 2.93 -10.22 -10.03
N GLY A 105 2.80 -11.26 -9.21
CA GLY A 105 2.32 -11.16 -7.84
C GLY A 105 3.22 -10.29 -6.97
N LEU A 106 4.54 -10.46 -7.06
CA LEU A 106 5.51 -9.65 -6.32
C LEU A 106 5.50 -8.20 -6.78
N THR A 107 5.45 -7.95 -8.09
CA THR A 107 5.32 -6.60 -8.65
C THR A 107 4.04 -5.91 -8.17
N ALA A 108 2.90 -6.61 -8.21
CA ALA A 108 1.63 -6.09 -7.69
C ALA A 108 1.73 -5.77 -6.19
N LEU A 109 2.42 -6.62 -5.41
CA LEU A 109 2.65 -6.39 -3.99
C LEU A 109 3.50 -5.13 -3.73
N ILE A 110 4.59 -4.92 -4.48
CA ILE A 110 5.44 -3.74 -4.37
C ILE A 110 4.63 -2.46 -4.64
N ILE A 111 3.81 -2.46 -5.69
CA ILE A 111 2.94 -1.31 -6.02
C ILE A 111 1.88 -1.12 -4.93
N ALA A 112 1.27 -2.19 -4.44
CA ALA A 112 0.29 -2.13 -3.38
C ALA A 112 0.87 -1.56 -2.08
N LEU A 113 2.11 -1.93 -1.71
CA LEU A 113 2.79 -1.40 -0.53
C LEU A 113 3.03 0.12 -0.63
N GLN A 114 3.40 0.63 -1.80
CA GLN A 114 3.56 2.08 -2.01
C GLN A 114 2.25 2.86 -1.79
N SER A 115 1.11 2.26 -2.16
CA SER A 115 -0.20 2.89 -1.95
C SER A 115 -0.55 3.05 -0.46
N ARG A 116 0.15 2.32 0.44
CA ARG A 116 -0.09 2.35 1.89
C ARG A 116 0.72 3.39 2.62
N VAL A 117 1.82 3.87 2.04
CA VAL A 117 2.68 4.85 2.69
C VAL A 117 2.11 6.23 2.43
N VAL A 118 1.73 6.92 3.50
CA VAL A 118 1.24 8.30 3.45
C VAL A 118 2.43 9.23 3.53
N ARG A 119 2.48 10.17 2.58
CA ARG A 119 3.55 11.15 2.48
C ARG A 119 3.14 12.50 3.02
N ARG A 120 1.91 12.93 2.72
CA ARG A 120 1.40 14.22 3.18
C ARG A 120 0.00 14.06 3.77
N VAL A 121 -0.21 14.75 4.87
CA VAL A 121 -1.50 14.86 5.54
C VAL A 121 -1.78 16.34 5.72
N ARG A 122 -2.96 16.77 5.27
CA ARG A 122 -3.48 18.11 5.53
C ARG A 122 -4.83 18.01 6.19
N VAL A 123 -5.01 18.77 7.26
CA VAL A 123 -6.30 18.97 7.89
C VAL A 123 -6.93 20.20 7.28
N ILE A 124 -8.16 20.05 6.79
CA ILE A 124 -8.96 21.12 6.21
C ILE A 124 -10.02 21.46 7.26
N PRO A 125 -9.97 22.66 7.88
CA PRO A 125 -11.00 23.11 8.79
C PRO A 125 -12.35 23.27 8.06
N PRO A 126 -13.48 23.18 8.78
CA PRO A 126 -14.78 23.50 8.20
C PRO A 126 -14.79 24.94 7.67
N GLY A 127 -15.43 25.16 6.52
CA GLY A 127 -15.60 26.48 5.89
C GLY A 127 -14.44 26.98 5.01
N VAL A 128 -13.24 26.38 5.08
CA VAL A 128 -12.05 26.92 4.38
C VAL A 128 -11.98 26.54 2.90
N ALA A 129 -12.49 25.36 2.52
CA ALA A 129 -12.46 24.87 1.14
C ALA A 129 -13.82 24.26 0.74
N PRO A 130 -14.87 25.08 0.53
CA PRO A 130 -16.21 24.59 0.16
C PRO A 130 -16.23 23.89 -1.21
N THR A 131 -15.27 24.19 -2.07
CA THR A 131 -15.06 23.55 -3.39
C THR A 131 -14.73 22.05 -3.26
N LEU A 132 -14.17 21.63 -2.12
CA LEU A 132 -13.77 20.26 -1.83
C LEU A 132 -14.88 19.43 -1.16
N GLY A 133 -16.09 19.99 -1.04
CA GLY A 133 -17.35 19.36 -0.64
C GLY A 133 -18.09 20.16 0.44
N ASN A 134 -19.22 19.62 0.96
CA ASN A 134 -20.02 20.26 2.03
C ASN A 134 -19.13 20.77 3.18
N GLY A 135 -18.91 22.08 3.23
CA GLY A 135 -17.94 22.77 4.10
C GLY A 135 -18.29 22.77 5.59
N ALA A 136 -19.21 21.93 6.02
CA ALA A 136 -19.67 21.85 7.41
C ALA A 136 -18.77 20.98 8.31
N GLU A 137 -17.94 20.09 7.74
CA GLU A 137 -17.16 19.11 8.52
C GLU A 137 -15.65 19.29 8.30
N LYS A 138 -14.86 19.06 9.37
CA LYS A 138 -13.39 18.93 9.33
C LYS A 138 -13.02 17.75 8.44
N ARG A 139 -12.10 17.96 7.48
CA ARG A 139 -11.69 16.94 6.51
C ARG A 139 -10.19 16.69 6.56
N LEU A 140 -9.81 15.49 6.14
CA LEU A 140 -8.43 15.07 6.01
C LEU A 140 -8.11 14.84 4.53
N LEU A 141 -7.08 15.50 4.04
CA LEU A 141 -6.52 15.27 2.72
C LEU A 141 -5.27 14.41 2.89
N LEU A 142 -5.34 13.20 2.35
CA LEU A 142 -4.28 12.21 2.41
C LEU A 142 -3.64 12.04 1.03
N GLN A 143 -2.32 12.11 1.00
CA GLN A 143 -1.55 11.84 -0.19
C GLN A 143 -0.60 10.67 0.03
N SER A 144 -0.73 9.63 -0.80
CA SER A 144 0.13 8.45 -0.75
C SER A 144 1.47 8.70 -1.45
N ALA A 145 2.43 7.81 -1.22
CA ALA A 145 3.72 7.84 -1.89
C ALA A 145 3.66 7.39 -3.35
N LEU A 146 2.63 6.62 -3.75
CA LEU A 146 2.45 6.18 -5.13
C LEU A 146 2.01 7.32 -6.05
N ASP A 147 1.02 8.13 -5.61
CA ASP A 147 0.39 9.14 -6.45
C ASP A 147 0.68 10.57 -5.98
N TYR A 148 1.60 11.26 -6.67
CA TYR A 148 1.96 12.67 -6.37
C TYR A 148 0.95 13.70 -6.84
N SER A 149 0.05 13.31 -7.73
CA SER A 149 -0.97 14.20 -8.26
C SER A 149 -2.35 13.93 -7.68
N ARG A 150 -2.51 12.85 -6.92
CA ARG A 150 -3.81 12.44 -6.38
C ARG A 150 -3.76 12.51 -4.88
N ALA A 151 -4.76 13.19 -4.32
CA ALA A 151 -5.05 13.13 -2.91
C ALA A 151 -6.45 12.53 -2.73
N SER A 152 -6.62 11.86 -1.61
CA SER A 152 -7.92 11.37 -1.17
C SER A 152 -8.41 12.26 -0.05
N ILE A 153 -9.64 12.73 -0.18
CA ILE A 153 -10.29 13.51 0.88
C ILE A 153 -11.24 12.59 1.61
N ILE A 154 -11.14 12.61 2.93
CA ILE A 154 -12.01 11.86 3.83
C ILE A 154 -12.50 12.77 4.96
N PRO A 155 -13.70 12.52 5.52
CA PRO A 155 -14.11 13.17 6.76
C PRO A 155 -13.11 12.87 7.88
N PHE A 156 -12.76 13.86 8.70
CA PHE A 156 -11.84 13.66 9.82
C PHE A 156 -12.42 12.67 10.84
N SER A 157 -13.74 12.68 11.04
CA SER A 157 -14.48 11.73 11.88
C SER A 157 -14.33 10.26 11.43
N ALA A 158 -14.06 10.05 10.15
CA ALA A 158 -13.89 8.74 9.52
C ALA A 158 -12.42 8.27 9.51
N ALA A 159 -11.50 9.07 10.07
CA ALA A 159 -10.07 8.77 10.14
C ALA A 159 -9.62 8.63 11.59
N ARG A 160 -9.09 7.46 11.94
CA ARG A 160 -8.55 7.17 13.27
C ARG A 160 -7.04 7.02 13.19
N LEU A 161 -6.34 7.64 14.13
CA LEU A 161 -4.89 7.55 14.24
C LEU A 161 -4.54 6.58 15.38
N TYR A 162 -3.56 5.72 15.12
CA TYR A 162 -3.08 4.71 16.05
C TYR A 162 -1.56 4.80 16.20
N PRO A 163 -1.04 4.48 17.39
CA PRO A 163 0.39 4.27 17.57
C PRO A 163 0.87 3.10 16.69
N GLY A 164 2.03 3.26 16.05
CA GLY A 164 2.72 2.18 15.37
C GLY A 164 3.44 1.23 16.34
N ARG A 165 4.32 0.39 15.78
CA ARG A 165 5.14 -0.54 16.57
C ARG A 165 6.15 0.19 17.45
N ASP A 166 6.66 1.31 16.97
CA ASP A 166 7.66 2.15 17.63
C ASP A 166 7.31 3.64 17.46
N ASP A 167 8.16 4.52 18.00
CA ASP A 167 8.00 5.97 17.83
C ASP A 167 8.28 6.46 16.41
N THR A 168 8.77 5.57 15.53
CA THR A 168 9.10 5.89 14.14
C THR A 168 7.91 5.73 13.21
N GLU A 169 6.81 5.15 13.69
CA GLU A 169 5.65 4.78 12.90
C GLU A 169 4.33 5.21 13.55
N LEU A 170 3.41 5.67 12.70
CA LEU A 170 2.02 5.94 13.02
C LEU A 170 1.14 5.26 11.99
N VAL A 171 -0.07 4.87 12.40
CA VAL A 171 -1.00 4.17 11.53
C VAL A 171 -2.32 4.93 11.45
N ILE A 172 -2.73 5.32 10.25
CA ILE A 172 -4.07 5.84 9.99
C ILE A 172 -4.96 4.69 9.51
N ASN A 173 -6.11 4.53 10.15
CA ASN A 173 -7.22 3.77 9.61
C ASN A 173 -8.29 4.75 9.14
N ALA A 174 -8.63 4.71 7.86
CA ALA A 174 -9.59 5.62 7.26
C ALA A 174 -10.70 4.81 6.59
N ASP A 175 -11.96 5.17 6.85
CA ASP A 175 -13.08 4.50 6.19
C ASP A 175 -12.99 4.69 4.68
N GLY A 176 -13.32 3.62 3.95
CA GLY A 176 -13.20 3.55 2.50
C GLY A 176 -11.82 3.17 1.98
N PHE A 177 -10.77 3.22 2.82
CA PHE A 177 -9.50 2.56 2.51
C PHE A 177 -9.56 1.11 2.97
N ARG A 178 -9.21 0.18 2.07
CA ARG A 178 -9.10 -1.22 2.46
C ARG A 178 -7.84 -1.39 3.29
N GLY A 179 -7.83 -1.40 4.61
CA GLY A 179 -6.61 -1.65 5.42
C GLY A 179 -5.83 -0.40 5.82
N ASN A 180 -4.78 -0.58 6.60
CA ASN A 180 -4.05 0.48 7.30
C ASN A 180 -3.14 1.30 6.39
N LEU A 181 -3.02 2.59 6.69
CA LEU A 181 -2.11 3.54 6.06
C LEU A 181 -0.97 3.86 7.03
N TRP A 182 0.26 3.85 6.54
CA TRP A 182 1.47 4.02 7.34
C TRP A 182 2.04 5.42 7.19
N LEU A 183 2.39 6.02 8.31
CA LEU A 183 3.06 7.30 8.43
C LEU A 183 4.42 7.07 9.08
N GLY A 184 5.51 7.45 8.40
CA GLY A 184 6.85 7.42 8.98
C GLY A 184 7.18 8.75 9.67
N THR A 185 7.55 8.74 10.94
CA THR A 185 7.88 9.98 11.68
C THR A 185 9.34 10.40 11.53
N LYS A 186 10.22 9.50 11.04
CA LYS A 186 11.63 9.85 10.72
C LYS A 186 11.71 10.93 9.65
N ASN A 187 12.45 12.00 9.96
CA ASN A 187 12.65 13.16 9.08
C ASN A 187 11.32 13.77 8.58
N ALA A 188 10.26 13.63 9.37
CA ALA A 188 8.97 14.25 9.06
C ALA A 188 9.00 15.74 9.44
N VAL A 189 8.29 16.52 8.65
CA VAL A 189 8.02 17.94 8.86
C VAL A 189 6.59 18.04 9.37
N VAL A 190 6.41 18.64 10.54
CA VAL A 190 5.09 18.85 11.16
C VAL A 190 4.84 20.34 11.28
N ASP A 191 3.73 20.81 10.70
CA ASP A 191 3.37 22.23 10.63
C ASP A 191 4.48 23.11 10.05
N GLY A 192 5.19 22.60 9.04
CA GLY A 192 6.33 23.29 8.41
C GLY A 192 7.63 23.27 9.22
N GLN A 193 7.64 22.72 10.44
CA GLN A 193 8.85 22.59 11.25
C GLN A 193 9.53 21.24 11.04
N ALA A 194 10.76 21.27 10.53
CA ALA A 194 11.61 20.09 10.35
C ALA A 194 12.48 19.82 11.60
N GLY A 195 13.11 18.65 11.67
CA GLY A 195 14.12 18.34 12.69
C GLY A 195 13.60 17.89 14.06
N LYS A 196 12.28 17.74 14.21
CA LYS A 196 11.66 17.19 15.43
C LYS A 196 12.03 15.72 15.62
N ALA A 197 12.17 15.31 16.88
CA ALA A 197 12.41 13.90 17.20
C ALA A 197 11.17 13.05 16.82
N PRO A 198 11.33 11.76 16.44
CA PRO A 198 10.20 10.89 16.08
C PRO A 198 9.05 10.87 17.10
N GLY A 199 9.39 10.84 18.39
CA GLY A 199 8.41 10.86 19.48
C GLY A 199 7.65 12.19 19.60
N GLU A 200 8.28 13.32 19.26
CA GLU A 200 7.63 14.64 19.27
C GLU A 200 6.68 14.79 18.09
N VAL A 201 7.09 14.34 16.90
CA VAL A 201 6.24 14.25 15.70
C VAL A 201 5.01 13.40 16.02
N ARG A 202 5.22 12.23 16.64
CA ARG A 202 4.14 11.34 17.05
C ARG A 202 3.19 12.04 18.02
N GLY A 203 3.72 12.69 19.06
CA GLY A 203 2.92 13.40 20.06
C GLY A 203 2.10 14.54 19.45
N ALA A 204 2.70 15.34 18.56
CA ALA A 204 2.01 16.43 17.86
C ALA A 204 0.85 15.91 16.99
N LEU A 205 1.07 14.84 16.23
CA LEU A 205 0.02 14.24 15.40
C LEU A 205 -1.08 13.60 16.24
N MET A 206 -0.74 12.94 17.35
CA MET A 206 -1.74 12.36 18.26
C MET A 206 -2.58 13.44 18.95
N ALA A 207 -1.97 14.57 19.33
CA ALA A 207 -2.66 15.70 19.93
C ALA A 207 -3.72 16.30 18.99
N GLU A 208 -3.46 16.35 17.68
CA GLU A 208 -4.42 16.82 16.68
C GLU A 208 -5.66 15.92 16.55
N TRP A 209 -5.51 14.63 16.90
CA TRP A 209 -6.62 13.67 17.02
C TRP A 209 -7.24 13.64 18.43
N GLY A 210 -6.80 14.50 19.35
CA GLY A 210 -7.27 14.56 20.73
C GLY A 210 -6.81 13.38 21.60
N ILE A 211 -5.84 12.60 21.14
CA ILE A 211 -5.30 11.43 21.85
C ILE A 211 -4.19 11.90 22.79
N LYS A 212 -4.35 11.65 24.09
CA LYS A 212 -3.35 12.02 25.09
C LYS A 212 -2.30 10.92 25.25
N LYS A 213 -1.09 11.32 25.65
CA LYS A 213 0.00 10.38 25.96
C LYS A 213 -0.44 9.49 27.14
N GLY A 214 -0.60 8.20 26.89
CA GLY A 214 -1.07 7.21 27.87
C GLY A 214 -2.40 6.55 27.52
N ASP A 215 -3.15 7.11 26.57
CA ASP A 215 -4.38 6.47 26.09
C ASP A 215 -4.06 5.14 25.40
N THR A 216 -4.67 4.06 25.87
CA THR A 216 -4.46 2.72 25.29
C THR A 216 -5.31 2.60 24.02
N VAL A 217 -4.80 3.16 22.91
CA VAL A 217 -5.47 3.06 21.61
C VAL A 217 -5.01 1.78 20.91
N GLN A 218 -5.83 0.73 20.98
CA GLN A 218 -5.54 -0.52 20.28
C GLN A 218 -5.95 -0.43 18.80
N ILE A 219 -5.05 -0.85 17.92
CA ILE A 219 -5.37 -1.04 16.49
C ILE A 219 -6.46 -2.11 16.41
N PRO A 220 -7.62 -1.83 15.78
CA PRO A 220 -8.66 -2.84 15.61
C PRO A 220 -8.07 -4.01 14.83
N GLN A 221 -7.93 -5.15 15.49
CA GLN A 221 -7.52 -6.38 14.80
C GLN A 221 -8.62 -6.72 13.82
N ASN A 222 -8.29 -6.76 12.53
CA ASN A 222 -9.24 -7.01 11.46
C ASN A 222 -10.00 -8.32 11.76
N PRO A 223 -11.32 -8.27 12.02
CA PRO A 223 -12.06 -9.45 12.46
C PRO A 223 -12.08 -10.57 11.41
N SER A 224 -11.86 -10.23 10.13
CA SER A 224 -11.80 -11.21 9.03
C SER A 224 -10.63 -12.19 9.11
N ALA A 225 -9.56 -11.88 9.87
CA ALA A 225 -8.46 -12.81 10.10
C ALA A 225 -8.84 -13.94 11.08
N LYS A 226 -9.68 -13.66 12.08
CA LYS A 226 -10.11 -14.65 13.08
C LYS A 226 -11.14 -15.63 12.52
N THR A 227 -12.03 -15.20 11.62
CA THR A 227 -13.07 -16.08 11.06
C THR A 227 -12.50 -17.15 10.12
N LYS A 228 -11.34 -16.92 9.48
CA LYS A 228 -10.71 -17.93 8.63
C LYS A 228 -10.00 -19.03 9.41
N LEU A 229 -9.41 -18.71 10.57
CA LEU A 229 -8.78 -19.71 11.44
C LEU A 229 -9.82 -20.65 12.09
N ALA A 230 -10.99 -20.13 12.46
CA ALA A 230 -12.06 -20.95 13.04
C ALA A 230 -12.71 -21.92 12.03
N LYS A 231 -12.63 -21.65 10.72
CA LYS A 231 -13.23 -22.49 9.67
C LYS A 231 -12.29 -23.53 9.06
N SER A 232 -11.00 -23.51 9.42
CA SER A 232 -10.02 -24.49 8.94
C SER A 232 -9.65 -25.55 10.00
N ALA A 233 -10.30 -25.49 11.17
CA ALA A 233 -10.14 -26.41 12.29
C ALA A 233 -11.35 -27.36 12.45
N VAL A 234 -12.19 -27.47 11.42
CA VAL A 234 -13.29 -28.43 11.27
C VAL A 234 -13.10 -29.13 9.93
#